data_AF-A0A317DXP6-F1
#
_entry.id   AF-A0A317DXP6-F1
#
_cell.length_a   1.000
_cell.length_b   1.000
_cell.length_c   1.000
_cell.angle_alpha   90.00
_cell.angle_beta   90.00
_cell.angle_gamma   90.00
#
_symmetry.space_group_name_H-M   'P 1'
#
loop_
_entity.id
_entity.type
_entity.pdbx_description
1 polymer ?
#
loop_
_entity_poly.entity_id
_entity_poly.type
_entity_poly.pdbx_seq_one_letter_code
_entity_poly.pdbx_strand_id
1 'polypeptide(L)'
;MIRRIFGRRAGKADPLPYEEQKSRLESGAADRRALAGREDTRPEILYYLADDTDARVRKAVAANPATPHQADRRLTADVDDEVRCELARKVARLLPDLPPGEQDRLRDRVIELIEVLARDQLPAVRRILADELKSSRHVPKPIVQRLARDLDLIVAAPILEYSPLLGDEDLLEIIATCRVEGALAAISRRRDLPANISEAIVATLDIPAVASLLANPNAALREEVLDQVIDAAASVEAWHQPLVLRTELSMRAIRRIAGFVASSLVDQLMARSDLDEETAVTLARRVRERVAQGQHEDTQDSFDDLLRHLADLHRRSILDETMIDEAIDAGRRDFVIAALCVCSRLAPAAVRQVLGSRMAKPVVALVWQAGLSMRLAVKVQRQLALIPQSAILHARGGTAYPLSPDEMTWHLEFFALEPRGPGR
;
A
#
# COMPACT_ATOMS: atom_id res chain seq x y z
N MET A 1 -36.53 13.50 13.18
CA MET A 1 -35.09 13.13 13.30
C MET A 1 -34.28 13.34 12.01
N ILE A 2 -34.87 13.29 10.81
CA ILE A 2 -34.19 13.49 9.50
C ILE A 2 -33.61 14.92 9.29
N ARG A 3 -34.06 15.92 10.07
CA ARG A 3 -33.74 17.35 9.87
C ARG A 3 -32.31 17.80 10.26
N ARG A 4 -31.49 16.96 10.87
CA ARG A 4 -30.23 17.39 11.50
C ARG A 4 -28.96 17.09 10.69
N ILE A 5 -29.09 16.38 9.56
CA ILE A 5 -27.96 15.90 8.75
C ILE A 5 -27.66 16.81 7.54
N PHE A 6 -28.59 17.67 7.11
CA PHE A 6 -28.41 18.53 5.94
C PHE A 6 -28.12 19.99 6.34
N GLY A 7 -26.83 20.34 6.36
CA GLY A 7 -26.34 21.70 6.61
C GLY A 7 -26.41 22.61 5.38
N ARG A 8 -27.55 23.28 5.18
CA ARG A 8 -27.71 24.71 4.80
C ARG A 8 -29.21 24.98 4.67
N ARG A 9 -29.81 25.61 5.68
CA ARG A 9 -31.17 26.14 5.60
C ARG A 9 -31.19 27.31 4.61
N ALA A 10 -31.45 27.01 3.34
CA ALA A 10 -32.22 27.94 2.52
C ALA A 10 -33.60 28.07 3.19
N GLY A 11 -34.13 29.28 3.30
CA GLY A 11 -35.42 29.54 3.95
C GLY A 11 -36.48 28.55 3.43
N LYS A 12 -37.22 27.92 4.34
CA LYS A 12 -38.30 26.99 3.95
C LYS A 12 -39.28 27.77 3.10
N ALA A 13 -39.24 27.58 1.79
CA ALA A 13 -40.30 28.02 0.91
C ALA A 13 -41.60 27.32 1.35
N ASP A 14 -42.72 28.03 1.25
CA ASP A 14 -44.02 27.43 1.54
C ASP A 14 -44.25 26.19 0.66
N PRO A 15 -44.96 25.16 1.18
CA PRO A 15 -45.24 23.96 0.41
C PRO A 15 -46.03 24.29 -0.86
N LEU A 16 -45.56 23.81 -2.01
CA LEU A 16 -46.26 24.02 -3.29
C LEU A 16 -47.49 23.12 -3.37
N PRO A 17 -48.68 23.66 -3.71
CA PRO A 17 -49.87 22.86 -4.00
C PRO A 17 -49.63 21.85 -5.11
N TYR A 18 -50.32 20.72 -5.05
CA TYR A 18 -50.14 19.62 -6.01
C TYR A 18 -50.35 20.04 -7.47
N GLU A 19 -51.41 20.79 -7.74
CA GLU A 19 -51.71 21.26 -9.10
C GLU A 19 -50.61 22.16 -9.65
N GLU A 20 -49.96 22.94 -8.78
CA GLU A 20 -48.83 23.78 -9.17
C GLU A 20 -47.57 22.95 -9.42
N GLN A 21 -47.31 21.92 -8.61
CA GLN A 21 -46.22 20.97 -8.89
C GLN A 21 -46.45 20.23 -10.22
N LYS A 22 -47.70 19.84 -10.52
CA LYS A 22 -48.07 19.17 -11.78
C LYS A 22 -47.92 20.10 -12.98
N SER A 23 -48.39 21.35 -12.89
CA SER A 23 -48.23 22.36 -13.94
C SER A 23 -46.76 22.59 -14.30
N ARG A 24 -45.87 22.58 -13.30
CA ARG A 24 -44.42 22.70 -13.52
C ARG A 24 -43.79 21.48 -14.22
N LEU A 25 -44.45 20.31 -14.27
CA LEU A 25 -43.96 19.19 -15.09
C LEU A 25 -44.08 19.46 -16.60
N GLU A 26 -45.04 20.28 -17.00
CA GLU A 26 -45.28 20.64 -18.42
C GLU A 26 -44.44 21.85 -18.86
N SER A 27 -43.70 22.45 -17.92
CA SER A 27 -42.85 23.61 -18.15
C SER A 27 -41.41 23.23 -18.55
N GLY A 28 -40.53 24.23 -18.67
CA GLY A 28 -39.15 24.05 -19.13
C GLY A 28 -38.29 23.20 -18.18
N ALA A 29 -37.14 22.72 -18.67
CA ALA A 29 -36.23 21.88 -17.88
C ALA A 29 -35.73 22.57 -16.58
N ALA A 30 -35.61 23.90 -16.58
CA ALA A 30 -35.22 24.67 -15.40
C ALA A 30 -36.23 24.54 -14.25
N ASP A 31 -37.52 24.59 -14.57
CA ASP A 31 -38.62 24.49 -13.60
C ASP A 31 -38.79 23.05 -13.10
N ARG A 32 -38.67 22.06 -14.00
CA ARG A 32 -38.64 20.64 -13.61
C ARG A 32 -37.46 20.32 -12.71
N ARG A 33 -36.28 20.90 -12.96
CA ARG A 33 -35.11 20.77 -12.08
C ARG A 33 -35.34 21.45 -10.72
N ALA A 34 -35.95 22.64 -10.72
CA ALA A 34 -36.27 23.35 -9.49
C ALA A 34 -37.26 22.54 -8.65
N LEU A 35 -38.30 21.97 -9.26
CA LEU A 35 -39.24 21.04 -8.64
C LEU A 35 -38.51 19.77 -8.13
N ALA A 36 -37.62 19.23 -8.98
CA ALA A 36 -36.54 18.27 -8.68
C ALA A 36 -36.01 18.34 -7.25
N GLY A 37 -35.48 19.52 -6.91
CA GLY A 37 -34.71 19.74 -5.70
C GLY A 37 -35.51 20.11 -4.45
N ARG A 38 -36.85 20.23 -4.50
CA ARG A 38 -37.62 20.63 -3.32
C ARG A 38 -37.95 19.44 -2.41
N GLU A 39 -37.82 19.65 -1.09
CA GLU A 39 -38.12 18.63 -0.08
C GLU A 39 -39.61 18.25 0.00
N ASP A 40 -40.50 19.13 -0.46
CA ASP A 40 -41.96 18.95 -0.45
C ASP A 40 -42.53 18.40 -1.78
N THR A 41 -41.67 18.09 -2.75
CA THR A 41 -42.11 17.50 -4.01
C THR A 41 -42.67 16.11 -3.75
N ARG A 42 -43.86 15.84 -4.30
CA ARG A 42 -44.55 14.57 -4.05
C ARG A 42 -43.78 13.37 -4.63
N PRO A 43 -43.78 12.20 -3.96
CA PRO A 43 -43.06 11.02 -4.43
C PRO A 43 -43.44 10.58 -5.85
N GLU A 44 -44.71 10.68 -6.25
CA GLU A 44 -45.18 10.30 -7.59
C GLU A 44 -44.61 11.22 -8.68
N ILE A 45 -44.41 12.51 -8.35
CA ILE A 45 -43.79 13.50 -9.23
C ILE A 45 -42.30 13.22 -9.37
N LEU A 46 -41.61 12.93 -8.26
CA LEU A 46 -40.19 12.52 -8.28
C LEU A 46 -39.98 11.23 -9.07
N TYR A 47 -40.92 10.28 -8.96
CA TYR A 47 -40.89 9.06 -9.75
C TYR A 47 -41.01 9.33 -11.25
N TYR A 48 -41.91 10.22 -11.66
CA TYR A 48 -42.03 10.63 -13.06
C TYR A 48 -40.76 11.34 -13.56
N LEU A 49 -40.20 12.26 -12.76
CA LEU A 49 -38.99 13.02 -13.11
C LEU A 49 -37.71 12.17 -13.14
N ALA A 50 -37.74 10.95 -12.59
CA ALA A 50 -36.61 10.03 -12.68
C ALA A 50 -36.35 9.56 -14.11
N ASP A 51 -37.34 9.63 -15.01
CA ASP A 51 -37.22 9.29 -16.43
C ASP A 51 -37.09 10.56 -17.31
N ASP A 52 -36.83 11.74 -16.74
CA ASP A 52 -36.71 13.00 -17.49
C ASP A 52 -35.59 12.92 -18.53
N THR A 53 -35.79 13.55 -19.69
CA THR A 53 -34.76 13.66 -20.73
C THR A 53 -33.49 14.39 -20.29
N ASP A 54 -33.60 15.38 -19.39
CA ASP A 54 -32.47 16.18 -18.91
C ASP A 54 -31.81 15.52 -17.68
N ALA A 55 -30.53 15.15 -17.84
CA ALA A 55 -29.73 14.56 -16.76
C ALA A 55 -29.65 15.46 -15.51
N ARG A 56 -29.71 16.79 -15.66
CA ARG A 56 -29.69 17.72 -14.52
C ARG A 56 -30.96 17.61 -13.66
N VAL A 57 -32.10 17.27 -14.27
CA VAL A 57 -33.35 17.02 -13.57
C VAL A 57 -33.24 15.69 -12.82
N ARG A 58 -32.82 14.61 -13.51
CA ARG A 58 -32.62 13.29 -12.90
C ARG A 58 -31.61 13.33 -11.75
N LYS A 59 -30.53 14.12 -11.89
CA LYS A 59 -29.55 14.39 -10.84
C LYS A 59 -30.18 15.07 -9.62
N ALA A 60 -31.08 16.03 -9.83
CA ALA A 60 -31.82 16.67 -8.74
C ALA A 60 -32.77 15.68 -8.03
N VAL A 61 -33.41 14.77 -8.78
CA VAL A 61 -34.20 13.67 -8.21
C VAL A 61 -33.30 12.73 -7.38
N ALA A 62 -32.12 12.35 -7.90
CA ALA A 62 -31.16 11.51 -7.19
C ALA A 62 -30.69 12.13 -5.87
N ALA A 63 -30.52 13.46 -5.82
CA ALA A 63 -30.13 14.19 -4.61
C ALA A 63 -31.29 14.38 -3.61
N ASN A 64 -32.54 14.26 -4.05
CA ASN A 64 -33.70 14.58 -3.21
C ASN A 64 -33.98 13.45 -2.18
N PRO A 65 -34.08 13.76 -0.87
CA PRO A 65 -34.37 12.78 0.18
C PRO A 65 -35.80 12.24 0.15
N ALA A 66 -36.75 12.93 -0.49
CA ALA A 66 -38.14 12.49 -0.63
C ALA A 66 -38.34 11.52 -1.82
N THR A 67 -37.30 11.27 -2.61
CA THR A 67 -37.37 10.37 -3.77
C THR A 67 -37.75 8.95 -3.33
N PRO A 68 -38.80 8.35 -3.90
CA PRO A 68 -39.22 7.01 -3.51
C PRO A 68 -38.21 5.97 -3.99
N HIS A 69 -38.07 4.88 -3.22
CA HIS A 69 -37.13 3.80 -3.51
C HIS A 69 -37.23 3.24 -4.94
N GLN A 70 -38.44 3.18 -5.53
CA GLN A 70 -38.62 2.71 -6.91
C GLN A 70 -37.94 3.61 -7.94
N ALA A 71 -37.92 4.93 -7.70
CA ALA A 71 -37.22 5.90 -8.54
C ALA A 71 -35.70 5.79 -8.34
N ASP A 72 -35.25 5.71 -7.09
CA ASP A 72 -33.82 5.50 -6.78
C ASP A 72 -33.28 4.22 -7.42
N ARG A 73 -34.05 3.13 -7.40
CA ARG A 73 -33.68 1.86 -8.05
C ARG A 73 -33.59 1.96 -9.57
N ARG A 74 -34.32 2.88 -10.21
CA ARG A 74 -34.14 3.15 -11.65
C ARG A 74 -32.87 3.95 -11.90
N LEU A 75 -32.62 4.95 -11.07
CA LEU A 75 -31.46 5.84 -11.17
C LEU A 75 -30.12 5.14 -10.89
N THR A 76 -30.10 3.94 -10.28
CA THR A 76 -28.86 3.14 -10.18
C THR A 76 -28.31 2.69 -11.54
N ALA A 77 -29.16 2.66 -12.57
CA ALA A 77 -28.79 2.30 -13.94
C ALA A 77 -28.87 3.51 -14.90
N ASP A 78 -28.84 4.74 -14.38
CA ASP A 78 -28.88 5.94 -15.21
C ASP A 78 -27.68 5.97 -16.17
N VAL A 79 -27.90 6.47 -17.38
CA VAL A 79 -26.86 6.62 -18.40
C VAL A 79 -25.83 7.69 -18.03
N ASP A 80 -26.22 8.66 -17.20
CA ASP A 80 -25.36 9.75 -16.76
C ASP A 80 -24.65 9.40 -15.44
N ASP A 81 -23.32 9.45 -15.48
CA ASP A 81 -22.45 9.11 -14.37
C ASP A 81 -22.63 10.04 -13.15
N GLU A 82 -22.96 11.33 -13.37
CA GLU A 82 -23.17 12.28 -12.28
C GLU A 82 -24.45 11.96 -11.51
N VAL A 83 -25.49 11.48 -12.19
CA VAL A 83 -26.74 11.03 -11.55
C VAL A 83 -26.45 9.85 -10.63
N ARG A 84 -25.72 8.83 -11.12
CA ARG A 84 -25.34 7.66 -10.30
C ARG A 84 -24.44 8.06 -9.12
N CYS A 85 -23.53 9.01 -9.33
CA CYS A 85 -22.70 9.57 -8.26
C CYS A 85 -23.50 10.30 -7.18
N GLU A 86 -24.49 11.13 -7.55
CA GLU A 86 -25.36 11.79 -6.55
C GLU A 86 -26.18 10.76 -5.78
N LEU A 87 -26.75 9.76 -6.47
CA LEU A 87 -27.50 8.70 -5.82
C LEU A 87 -26.64 7.96 -4.80
N ALA A 88 -25.40 7.58 -5.18
CA ALA A 88 -24.44 6.93 -4.29
C ALA A 88 -24.17 7.76 -3.02
N ARG A 89 -23.96 9.08 -3.14
CA ARG A 89 -23.78 9.96 -1.98
C ARG A 89 -25.01 9.98 -1.09
N LYS A 90 -26.21 10.08 -1.68
CA LYS A 90 -27.45 10.07 -0.92
C LYS A 90 -27.60 8.77 -0.14
N VAL A 91 -27.54 7.61 -0.80
CA VAL A 91 -27.82 6.32 -0.15
C VAL A 91 -26.75 5.93 0.86
N ALA A 92 -25.46 6.22 0.59
CA ALA A 92 -24.38 5.88 1.51
C ALA A 92 -24.43 6.68 2.82
N ARG A 93 -24.95 7.91 2.80
CA ARG A 93 -25.15 8.72 4.01
C ARG A 93 -26.35 8.29 4.84
N LEU A 94 -27.33 7.61 4.24
CA LEU A 94 -28.51 7.14 4.96
C LEU A 94 -28.22 5.89 5.81
N LEU A 95 -27.32 5.02 5.35
CA LEU A 95 -27.10 3.72 6.00
C LEU A 95 -26.45 3.79 7.41
N PRO A 96 -25.43 4.63 7.68
CA PRO A 96 -24.81 4.73 9.01
C PRO A 96 -25.79 5.10 10.13
N ASP A 97 -26.83 5.86 9.82
CA ASP A 97 -27.83 6.34 10.79
C ASP A 97 -29.05 5.40 10.92
N LEU A 98 -29.04 4.24 10.24
CA LEU A 98 -30.10 3.24 10.26
C LEU A 98 -29.62 1.94 10.95
N PRO A 99 -29.61 1.91 12.31
CA PRO A 99 -29.29 0.69 13.04
C PRO A 99 -30.35 -0.41 12.79
N PRO A 100 -30.01 -1.69 13.00
CA PRO A 100 -30.98 -2.79 12.95
C PRO A 100 -32.17 -2.53 13.88
N GLY A 101 -33.42 -2.77 13.44
CA GLY A 101 -34.62 -2.60 14.27
C GLY A 101 -35.86 -2.08 13.52
N GLU A 102 -36.59 -1.13 14.12
CA GLU A 102 -37.95 -0.70 13.69
C GLU A 102 -38.05 -0.21 12.22
N GLN A 103 -36.94 0.05 11.53
CA GLN A 103 -36.89 0.51 10.14
C GLN A 103 -36.24 -0.51 9.19
N ASP A 104 -36.25 -1.80 9.52
CA ASP A 104 -35.61 -2.86 8.72
C ASP A 104 -35.99 -2.81 7.23
N ARG A 105 -37.27 -2.58 6.89
CA ARG A 105 -37.69 -2.46 5.48
C ARG A 105 -37.03 -1.30 4.73
N LEU A 106 -36.80 -0.16 5.39
CA LEU A 106 -36.12 0.98 4.77
C LEU A 106 -34.63 0.67 4.63
N ARG A 107 -34.04 0.07 5.66
CA ARG A 107 -32.65 -0.36 5.67
C ARG A 107 -32.36 -1.37 4.55
N ASP A 108 -33.17 -2.40 4.40
CA ASP A 108 -33.03 -3.43 3.35
C ASP A 108 -33.05 -2.80 1.96
N ARG A 109 -33.96 -1.84 1.73
CA ARG A 109 -34.05 -1.08 0.48
C ARG A 109 -32.81 -0.24 0.20
N VAL A 110 -32.25 0.41 1.23
CA VAL A 110 -31.01 1.19 1.08
C VAL A 110 -29.82 0.27 0.80
N ILE A 111 -29.75 -0.87 1.48
CA ILE A 111 -28.72 -1.90 1.26
C ILE A 111 -28.80 -2.42 -0.17
N GLU A 112 -29.99 -2.74 -0.69
CA GLU A 112 -30.19 -3.16 -2.09
C GLU A 112 -29.58 -2.16 -3.08
N LEU A 113 -29.83 -0.86 -2.89
CA LEU A 113 -29.28 0.19 -3.75
C LEU A 113 -27.75 0.28 -3.66
N ILE A 114 -27.20 0.23 -2.45
CA ILE A 114 -25.75 0.24 -2.22
C ILE A 114 -25.09 -0.99 -2.85
N GLU A 115 -25.72 -2.16 -2.77
CA GLU A 115 -25.22 -3.38 -3.38
C GLU A 115 -25.10 -3.26 -4.90
N VAL A 116 -26.10 -2.67 -5.56
CA VAL A 116 -26.06 -2.41 -7.01
C VAL A 116 -24.95 -1.42 -7.34
N LEU A 117 -24.91 -0.28 -6.64
CA LEU A 117 -23.92 0.78 -6.89
C LEU A 117 -22.48 0.36 -6.53
N ALA A 118 -22.29 -0.57 -5.58
CA ALA A 118 -20.98 -1.16 -5.27
C ALA A 118 -20.45 -2.08 -6.38
N ARG A 119 -21.27 -2.39 -7.39
CA ARG A 119 -20.90 -3.12 -8.60
C ARG A 119 -20.92 -2.23 -9.85
N ASP A 120 -21.07 -0.92 -9.68
CA ASP A 120 -21.08 0.04 -10.79
C ASP A 120 -19.75 -0.03 -11.56
N GLN A 121 -19.82 0.09 -12.89
CA GLN A 121 -18.63 0.01 -13.75
C GLN A 121 -17.71 1.22 -13.53
N LEU A 122 -18.27 2.38 -13.14
CA LEU A 122 -17.49 3.59 -12.91
C LEU A 122 -16.85 3.60 -11.51
N PRO A 123 -15.50 3.63 -11.42
CA PRO A 123 -14.81 3.64 -10.12
C PRO A 123 -15.18 4.85 -9.25
N ALA A 124 -15.58 5.97 -9.86
CA ALA A 124 -16.01 7.17 -9.12
C ALA A 124 -17.27 6.94 -8.26
N VAL A 125 -18.23 6.14 -8.75
CA VAL A 125 -19.44 5.77 -7.99
C VAL A 125 -19.06 4.88 -6.81
N ARG A 126 -18.25 3.84 -7.05
CA ARG A 126 -17.80 2.92 -6.00
C ARG A 126 -16.93 3.62 -4.96
N ARG A 127 -16.07 4.57 -5.37
CA ARG A 127 -15.27 5.41 -4.47
C ARG A 127 -16.14 6.22 -3.53
N ILE A 128 -17.22 6.83 -4.02
CA ILE A 128 -18.17 7.58 -3.19
C ILE A 128 -18.74 6.68 -2.09
N LEU A 129 -19.15 5.46 -2.44
CA LEU A 129 -19.62 4.49 -1.45
C LEU A 129 -18.51 4.16 -0.45
N ALA A 130 -17.29 3.88 -0.93
CA ALA A 130 -16.16 3.57 -0.06
C ALA A 130 -15.88 4.71 0.94
N ASP A 131 -15.82 5.95 0.47
CA ASP A 131 -15.53 7.13 1.29
C ASP A 131 -16.57 7.36 2.39
N GLU A 132 -17.85 7.20 2.08
CA GLU A 132 -18.96 7.41 3.02
C GLU A 132 -19.17 6.21 3.97
N LEU A 133 -18.89 4.98 3.52
CA LEU A 133 -19.12 3.76 4.29
C LEU A 133 -17.90 3.31 5.12
N LYS A 134 -16.71 3.86 4.88
CA LYS A 134 -15.44 3.36 5.46
C LYS A 134 -15.40 3.29 6.98
N SER A 135 -16.19 4.07 7.71
CA SER A 135 -16.19 4.04 9.18
C SER A 135 -17.45 3.41 9.78
N SER A 136 -18.38 2.93 8.95
CA SER A 136 -19.68 2.44 9.40
C SER A 136 -19.60 1.00 9.91
N ARG A 137 -20.30 0.72 11.03
CA ARG A 137 -20.45 -0.61 11.63
C ARG A 137 -21.73 -1.33 11.20
N HIS A 138 -22.58 -0.66 10.43
CA HIS A 138 -23.93 -1.13 10.10
C HIS A 138 -24.06 -1.62 8.65
N VAL A 139 -22.97 -1.56 7.88
CA VAL A 139 -22.89 -2.06 6.50
C VAL A 139 -22.77 -3.58 6.51
N PRO A 140 -23.49 -4.28 5.61
CA PRO A 140 -23.26 -5.71 5.41
C PRO A 140 -21.80 -6.02 5.06
N LYS A 141 -21.20 -6.98 5.77
CA LYS A 141 -19.81 -7.42 5.57
C LYS A 141 -19.49 -7.76 4.09
N PRO A 142 -20.37 -8.39 3.29
CA PRO A 142 -20.08 -8.67 1.88
C PRO A 142 -19.84 -7.42 1.01
N ILE A 143 -20.47 -6.28 1.35
CA ILE A 143 -20.25 -5.01 0.63
C ILE A 143 -18.86 -4.46 0.96
N VAL A 144 -18.50 -4.48 2.25
CA VAL A 144 -17.17 -4.07 2.72
C VAL A 144 -16.08 -4.93 2.08
N GLN A 145 -16.26 -6.26 2.09
CA GLN A 145 -15.31 -7.19 1.48
C GLN A 145 -15.14 -6.98 -0.03
N ARG A 146 -16.22 -6.62 -0.74
CA ARG A 146 -16.17 -6.28 -2.17
C ARG A 146 -15.36 -5.01 -2.41
N LEU A 147 -15.70 -3.92 -1.72
CA LEU A 147 -15.01 -2.64 -1.88
C LEU A 147 -13.54 -2.74 -1.44
N ALA A 148 -13.22 -3.52 -0.40
CA ALA A 148 -11.84 -3.76 0.04
C ALA A 148 -10.98 -4.52 -0.99
N ARG A 149 -11.60 -5.35 -1.84
CA ARG A 149 -10.95 -6.15 -2.89
C ARG A 149 -11.13 -5.54 -4.28
N ASP A 150 -11.56 -4.27 -4.34
CA ASP A 150 -11.73 -3.56 -5.60
C ASP A 150 -10.38 -3.43 -6.31
N LEU A 151 -10.41 -3.49 -7.64
CA LEU A 151 -9.21 -3.40 -8.48
C LEU A 151 -8.67 -1.96 -8.55
N ASP A 152 -9.52 -0.97 -8.26
CA ASP A 152 -9.15 0.43 -8.20
C ASP A 152 -8.76 0.83 -6.78
N LEU A 153 -7.49 1.21 -6.57
CA LEU A 153 -6.97 1.62 -5.26
C LEU A 153 -7.81 2.72 -4.61
N ILE A 154 -8.32 3.67 -5.39
CA ILE A 154 -9.16 4.77 -4.90
C ILE A 154 -10.45 4.28 -4.21
N VAL A 155 -10.91 3.06 -4.52
CA VAL A 155 -12.08 2.43 -3.89
C VAL A 155 -11.65 1.57 -2.70
N ALA A 156 -10.58 0.78 -2.87
CA ALA A 156 -10.13 -0.15 -1.83
C ALA A 156 -9.47 0.56 -0.63
N ALA A 157 -8.63 1.57 -0.87
CA ALA A 157 -7.82 2.20 0.16
C ALA A 157 -8.65 2.76 1.35
N PRO A 158 -9.75 3.51 1.16
CA PRO A 158 -10.56 3.98 2.28
C PRO A 158 -11.10 2.83 3.15
N ILE A 159 -11.53 1.73 2.53
CA ILE A 159 -12.06 0.58 3.27
C ILE A 159 -10.95 -0.16 4.02
N LEU A 160 -9.82 -0.41 3.35
CA LEU A 160 -8.66 -1.07 3.96
C LEU A 160 -8.08 -0.28 5.14
N GLU A 161 -8.08 1.05 5.05
CA GLU A 161 -7.49 1.93 6.07
C GLU A 161 -8.43 2.19 7.27
N TYR A 162 -9.75 2.28 7.06
CA TYR A 162 -10.66 2.75 8.10
C TYR A 162 -11.75 1.75 8.55
N SER A 163 -12.03 0.69 7.77
CA SER A 163 -13.18 -0.17 8.08
C SER A 163 -13.02 -0.95 9.37
N PRO A 164 -13.97 -0.82 10.32
CA PRO A 164 -14.00 -1.62 11.54
C PRO A 164 -14.57 -3.03 11.31
N LEU A 165 -15.06 -3.32 10.09
CA LEU A 165 -15.69 -4.61 9.74
C LEU A 165 -14.73 -5.59 9.05
N LEU A 166 -13.49 -5.16 8.80
CA LEU A 166 -12.39 -6.03 8.38
C LEU A 166 -11.65 -6.51 9.64
N GLY A 167 -11.79 -7.80 9.95
CA GLY A 167 -11.03 -8.44 11.02
C GLY A 167 -9.65 -8.89 10.54
N ASP A 168 -8.83 -9.38 11.47
CA ASP A 168 -7.47 -9.85 11.19
C ASP A 168 -7.42 -10.91 10.09
N GLU A 169 -8.34 -11.88 10.10
CA GLU A 169 -8.42 -12.92 9.07
C GLU A 169 -8.67 -12.32 7.67
N ASP A 170 -9.58 -11.35 7.56
CA ASP A 170 -9.86 -10.67 6.30
C ASP A 170 -8.62 -9.91 5.81
N LEU A 171 -7.90 -9.22 6.71
CA LEU A 171 -6.70 -8.46 6.37
C LEU A 171 -5.54 -9.39 5.96
N LEU A 172 -5.33 -10.51 6.67
CA LEU A 172 -4.32 -11.50 6.31
C LEU A 172 -4.59 -12.11 4.93
N GLU A 173 -5.85 -12.43 4.64
CA GLU A 173 -6.25 -12.94 3.32
C GLU A 173 -5.96 -11.90 2.22
N ILE A 174 -6.29 -10.63 2.46
CA ILE A 174 -6.01 -9.53 1.52
C ILE A 174 -4.50 -9.35 1.35
N ILE A 175 -3.70 -9.39 2.41
CA ILE A 175 -2.24 -9.29 2.33
C ILE A 175 -1.66 -10.42 1.45
N ALA A 176 -2.17 -11.64 1.60
CA ALA A 176 -1.71 -12.78 0.80
C ALA A 176 -2.12 -12.72 -0.68
N THR A 177 -3.34 -12.23 -0.95
CA THR A 177 -3.98 -12.36 -2.28
C THR A 177 -3.97 -11.09 -3.11
N CYS A 178 -3.92 -9.91 -2.48
CA CYS A 178 -4.04 -8.64 -3.18
C CYS A 178 -2.86 -8.40 -4.13
N ARG A 179 -3.18 -7.80 -5.28
CA ARG A 179 -2.22 -7.41 -6.33
C ARG A 179 -2.34 -5.94 -6.70
N VAL A 180 -3.16 -5.18 -5.98
CA VAL A 180 -3.36 -3.75 -6.20
C VAL A 180 -2.23 -2.98 -5.50
N GLU A 181 -1.45 -2.24 -6.27
CA GLU A 181 -0.38 -1.41 -5.75
C GLU A 181 -0.93 -0.39 -4.75
N GLY A 182 -0.24 -0.21 -3.62
CA GLY A 182 -0.64 0.72 -2.55
C GLY A 182 -1.73 0.20 -1.59
N ALA A 183 -2.36 -0.94 -1.87
CA ALA A 183 -3.37 -1.52 -0.97
C ALA A 183 -2.78 -1.91 0.39
N LEU A 184 -1.61 -2.55 0.40
CA LEU A 184 -0.90 -2.91 1.62
C LEU A 184 -0.49 -1.65 2.43
N ALA A 185 -0.08 -0.58 1.74
CA ALA A 185 0.20 0.70 2.38
C ALA A 185 -1.05 1.31 3.05
N ALA A 186 -2.25 1.12 2.50
CA ALA A 186 -3.49 1.51 3.16
C ALA A 186 -3.76 0.70 4.43
N ILE A 187 -3.49 -0.61 4.43
CA ILE A 187 -3.57 -1.45 5.64
C ILE A 187 -2.54 -0.97 6.68
N SER A 188 -1.31 -0.65 6.26
CA SER A 188 -0.25 -0.15 7.14
C SER A 188 -0.61 1.16 7.86
N ARG A 189 -1.52 1.96 7.31
CA ARG A 189 -1.96 3.25 7.90
C ARG A 189 -3.15 3.13 8.85
N ARG A 190 -3.68 1.92 9.08
CA ARG A 190 -4.77 1.69 10.03
C ARG A 190 -4.40 2.20 11.42
N ARG A 191 -5.37 2.79 12.11
CA ARG A 191 -5.19 3.34 13.47
C ARG A 191 -4.84 2.26 14.51
N ASP A 192 -5.37 1.06 14.34
CA ASP A 192 -5.08 -0.09 15.20
C ASP A 192 -4.60 -1.21 14.29
N LEU A 193 -3.33 -1.57 14.43
CA LEU A 193 -2.69 -2.56 13.59
C LEU A 193 -1.92 -3.55 14.48
N PRO A 194 -2.48 -4.74 14.72
CA PRO A 194 -1.88 -5.71 15.62
C PRO A 194 -0.63 -6.35 15.01
N ALA A 195 0.23 -6.88 15.88
CA ALA A 195 1.58 -7.30 15.51
C ALA A 195 1.63 -8.42 14.45
N ASN A 196 0.66 -9.32 14.44
CA ASN A 196 0.49 -10.36 13.42
C ASN A 196 0.29 -9.77 12.02
N ILE A 197 -0.45 -8.66 11.90
CA ILE A 197 -0.70 -8.00 10.61
C ILE A 197 0.55 -7.21 10.19
N SER A 198 1.19 -6.51 11.11
CA SER A 198 2.47 -5.83 10.86
C SER A 198 3.53 -6.79 10.33
N GLU A 199 3.67 -7.96 10.96
CA GLU A 199 4.59 -9.02 10.55
C GLU A 199 4.26 -9.55 9.15
N ALA A 200 2.97 -9.80 8.86
CA ALA A 200 2.53 -10.22 7.54
C ALA A 200 2.86 -9.17 6.46
N ILE A 201 2.70 -7.88 6.75
CA ILE A 201 3.09 -6.78 5.84
C ILE A 201 4.59 -6.78 5.61
N VAL A 202 5.41 -6.86 6.66
CA VAL A 202 6.88 -6.92 6.53
C VAL A 202 7.30 -8.13 5.68
N ALA A 203 6.67 -9.28 5.87
CA ALA A 203 6.95 -10.49 5.10
C ALA A 203 6.64 -10.36 3.59
N THR A 204 5.78 -9.41 3.19
CA THR A 204 5.54 -9.13 1.77
C THR A 204 6.72 -8.44 1.09
N LEU A 205 7.59 -7.78 1.86
CA LEU A 205 8.70 -6.95 1.34
C LEU A 205 8.25 -5.81 0.42
N ASP A 206 6.96 -5.42 0.49
CA ASP A 206 6.42 -4.26 -0.21
C ASP A 206 6.96 -2.97 0.42
N ILE A 207 7.81 -2.27 -0.32
CA ILE A 207 8.56 -1.12 0.20
C ILE A 207 7.63 0.03 0.63
N PRO A 208 6.65 0.48 -0.20
CA PRO A 208 5.68 1.48 0.22
C PRO A 208 4.87 1.08 1.46
N ALA A 209 4.50 -0.19 1.58
CA ALA A 209 3.73 -0.69 2.72
C ALA A 209 4.55 -0.71 4.01
N VAL A 210 5.79 -1.21 3.95
CA VAL A 210 6.71 -1.21 5.09
C VAL A 210 7.08 0.22 5.49
N ALA A 211 7.32 1.13 4.53
CA ALA A 211 7.56 2.54 4.82
C ALA A 211 6.37 3.18 5.56
N SER A 212 5.14 2.91 5.10
CA SER A 212 3.91 3.38 5.73
C SER A 212 3.71 2.78 7.13
N LEU A 213 4.08 1.51 7.32
CA LEU A 213 4.00 0.80 8.59
C LEU A 213 4.95 1.40 9.62
N LEU A 214 6.19 1.67 9.20
CA LEU A 214 7.24 2.28 10.02
C LEU A 214 6.85 3.70 10.47
N ALA A 215 6.23 4.46 9.57
CA ALA A 215 5.71 5.80 9.85
C ALA A 215 4.42 5.80 10.70
N ASN A 216 3.77 4.64 10.90
CA ASN A 216 2.57 4.53 11.73
C ASN A 216 2.95 4.31 13.21
N PRO A 217 2.71 5.29 14.10
CA PRO A 217 3.04 5.17 15.52
C PRO A 217 2.14 4.15 16.25
N ASN A 218 0.96 3.84 15.71
CA ASN A 218 0.04 2.89 16.34
C ASN A 218 0.21 1.46 15.84
N ALA A 219 1.13 1.22 14.89
CA ALA A 219 1.43 -0.13 14.43
C ALA A 219 2.28 -0.86 15.45
N ALA A 220 1.73 -1.94 16.02
CA ALA A 220 2.47 -2.81 16.92
C ALA A 220 3.53 -3.58 16.11
N LEU A 221 4.79 -3.42 16.48
CA LEU A 221 5.92 -4.13 15.87
C LEU A 221 6.71 -4.81 16.99
N ARG A 222 6.86 -6.14 16.87
CA ARG A 222 7.73 -6.91 17.78
C ARG A 222 9.19 -6.53 17.53
N GLU A 223 10.02 -6.64 18.56
CA GLU A 223 11.44 -6.26 18.48
C GLU A 223 12.17 -7.08 17.41
N GLU A 224 11.87 -8.38 17.29
CA GLU A 224 12.51 -9.26 16.30
C GLU A 224 12.16 -8.84 14.86
N VAL A 225 10.93 -8.40 14.62
CA VAL A 225 10.48 -7.94 13.30
C VAL A 225 11.10 -6.58 12.97
N LEU A 226 11.20 -5.68 13.95
CA LEU A 226 11.86 -4.40 13.76
C LEU A 226 13.36 -4.58 13.43
N ASP A 227 14.04 -5.49 14.12
CA ASP A 227 15.43 -5.83 13.84
C ASP A 227 15.62 -6.37 12.41
N GLN A 228 14.73 -7.24 11.94
CA GLN A 228 14.73 -7.73 10.56
C GLN A 228 14.56 -6.59 9.55
N VAL A 229 13.67 -5.63 9.83
CA VAL A 229 13.48 -4.46 8.97
C VAL A 229 14.74 -3.59 8.95
N ILE A 230 15.39 -3.37 10.09
CA ILE A 230 16.63 -2.60 10.20
C ILE A 230 17.77 -3.26 9.39
N ASP A 231 17.88 -4.58 9.41
CA ASP A 231 18.86 -5.32 8.60
C ASP A 231 18.67 -5.11 7.10
N ALA A 232 17.42 -5.13 6.64
CA ALA A 232 17.10 -4.89 5.23
C ALA A 232 17.16 -3.40 4.83
N ALA A 233 16.92 -2.48 5.78
CA ALA A 233 16.81 -1.05 5.56
C ALA A 233 18.09 -0.39 5.03
N ALA A 234 19.27 -0.95 5.30
CA ALA A 234 20.53 -0.43 4.78
C ALA A 234 20.53 -0.26 3.24
N SER A 235 19.74 -1.07 2.53
CA SER A 235 19.60 -1.04 1.07
C SER A 235 18.31 -0.38 0.55
N VAL A 236 17.46 0.14 1.44
CA VAL A 236 16.16 0.72 1.11
C VAL A 236 16.03 2.11 1.72
N GLU A 237 16.48 3.12 0.97
CA GLU A 237 16.48 4.53 1.40
C GLU A 237 15.08 5.02 1.82
N ALA A 238 14.03 4.54 1.15
CA ALA A 238 12.64 4.86 1.48
C ALA A 238 12.24 4.49 2.92
N TRP A 239 12.96 3.61 3.61
CA TRP A 239 12.70 3.23 5.00
C TRP A 239 13.48 4.07 6.02
N HIS A 240 14.53 4.77 5.60
CA HIS A 240 15.45 5.46 6.52
C HIS A 240 14.75 6.54 7.34
N GLN A 241 14.03 7.44 6.68
CA GLN A 241 13.31 8.51 7.37
C GLN A 241 12.19 7.97 8.27
N PRO A 242 11.29 7.07 7.81
CA PRO A 242 10.29 6.44 8.68
C PRO A 242 10.89 5.74 9.91
N LEU A 243 12.02 5.06 9.77
CA LEU A 243 12.72 4.40 10.89
C LEU A 243 13.21 5.41 11.93
N VAL A 244 13.83 6.50 11.48
CA VAL A 244 14.39 7.53 12.37
C VAL A 244 13.31 8.27 13.15
N LEU A 245 12.17 8.52 12.51
CA LEU A 245 11.03 9.21 13.14
C LEU A 245 10.26 8.33 14.12
N ARG A 246 10.54 7.02 14.18
CA ARG A 246 9.81 6.10 15.05
C ARG A 246 10.15 6.34 16.52
N THR A 247 9.14 6.46 17.38
CA THR A 247 9.31 6.85 18.78
C THR A 247 9.91 5.75 19.66
N GLU A 248 9.66 4.47 19.36
CA GLU A 248 10.09 3.34 20.20
C GLU A 248 11.26 2.59 19.54
N LEU A 249 12.48 3.07 19.76
CA LEU A 249 13.70 2.42 19.27
C LEU A 249 14.61 2.05 20.45
N SER A 250 15.17 0.84 20.42
CA SER A 250 16.23 0.47 21.35
C SER A 250 17.52 1.22 21.03
N MET A 251 18.39 1.44 22.02
CA MET A 251 19.72 2.06 21.79
C MET A 251 20.55 1.29 20.77
N ARG A 252 20.41 -0.04 20.76
CA ARG A 252 21.03 -0.91 19.75
C ARG A 252 20.51 -0.60 18.35
N ALA A 253 19.18 -0.46 18.18
CA ALA A 253 18.57 -0.09 16.90
C ALA A 253 19.05 1.28 16.42
N ILE A 254 19.07 2.29 17.31
CA ILE A 254 19.57 3.64 17.00
C ILE A 254 21.02 3.60 16.48
N ARG A 255 21.91 2.88 17.18
CA ARG A 255 23.30 2.71 16.75
C ARG A 255 23.42 1.98 15.40
N ARG A 256 22.55 1.02 15.10
CA ARG A 256 22.55 0.32 13.79
C ARG A 256 22.07 1.25 12.67
N ILE A 257 20.94 1.92 12.86
CA ILE A 257 20.35 2.85 11.88
C ILE A 257 21.34 3.96 11.52
N ALA A 258 21.97 4.57 12.53
CA ALA A 258 22.97 5.60 12.31
C ALA A 258 24.18 5.14 11.47
N GLY A 259 24.38 3.83 11.31
CA GLY A 259 25.48 3.26 10.53
C GLY A 259 25.32 3.46 9.03
N PHE A 260 24.07 3.51 8.54
CA PHE A 260 23.78 3.54 7.10
C PHE A 260 22.94 4.73 6.64
N VAL A 261 22.25 5.45 7.54
CA VAL A 261 21.45 6.64 7.15
C VAL A 261 22.32 7.87 6.92
N ALA A 262 21.85 8.82 6.10
CA ALA A 262 22.54 10.09 5.84
C ALA A 262 22.79 10.91 7.11
N SER A 263 23.83 11.77 7.11
CA SER A 263 24.22 12.57 8.29
C SER A 263 23.07 13.44 8.83
N SER A 264 22.24 14.01 7.95
CA SER A 264 21.06 14.79 8.35
C SER A 264 20.03 14.00 9.15
N LEU A 265 19.93 12.69 8.92
CA LEU A 265 19.06 11.78 9.68
C LEU A 265 19.72 11.33 10.99
N VAL A 266 21.05 11.23 11.02
CA VAL A 266 21.79 11.00 12.29
C VAL A 266 21.63 12.19 13.22
N ASP A 267 21.66 13.42 12.71
CA ASP A 267 21.42 14.63 13.51
C ASP A 267 20.01 14.62 14.12
N GLN A 268 19.00 14.12 13.39
CA GLN A 268 17.65 13.93 13.93
C GLN A 268 17.60 12.87 15.03
N LEU A 269 18.34 11.77 14.90
CA LEU A 269 18.47 10.79 15.98
C LEU A 269 19.11 11.44 17.21
N MET A 270 20.15 12.26 17.04
CA MET A 270 20.84 12.98 18.12
C MET A 270 19.97 14.02 18.83
N ALA A 271 18.95 14.55 18.15
CA ALA A 271 18.00 15.52 18.73
C ALA A 271 16.95 14.87 19.65
N ARG A 272 16.92 13.54 19.76
CA ARG A 272 15.96 12.84 20.59
C ARG A 272 16.28 12.98 22.08
N SER A 273 15.24 13.10 22.90
CA SER A 273 15.36 13.25 24.35
C SER A 273 15.65 11.95 25.10
N ASP A 274 15.48 10.81 24.45
CA ASP A 274 15.59 9.48 25.07
C ASP A 274 16.97 8.83 24.93
N LEU A 275 17.97 9.55 24.40
CA LEU A 275 19.33 9.05 24.18
C LEU A 275 20.18 8.95 25.46
N ASP A 276 20.92 7.86 25.60
CA ASP A 276 21.97 7.72 26.60
C ASP A 276 23.29 8.39 26.15
N GLU A 277 24.14 8.73 27.13
CA GLU A 277 25.39 9.44 26.88
C GLU A 277 26.34 8.63 25.98
N GLU A 278 26.40 7.31 26.16
CA GLU A 278 27.23 6.40 25.36
C GLU A 278 26.82 6.39 23.87
N THR A 279 25.51 6.31 23.60
CA THR A 279 24.99 6.33 22.22
C THR A 279 25.16 7.70 21.60
N ALA A 280 24.93 8.79 22.35
CA ALA A 280 25.15 10.15 21.87
C ALA A 280 26.62 10.39 21.45
N VAL A 281 27.59 9.93 22.25
CA VAL A 281 29.01 10.01 21.91
C VAL A 281 29.32 9.18 20.66
N THR A 282 28.75 7.98 20.55
CA THR A 282 28.91 7.11 19.38
C THR A 282 28.38 7.74 18.10
N LEU A 283 27.19 8.36 18.16
CA LEU A 283 26.56 9.08 17.04
C LEU A 283 27.40 10.30 16.64
N ALA A 284 27.80 11.13 17.61
CA ALA A 284 28.61 12.33 17.37
C ALA A 284 29.98 11.99 16.76
N ARG A 285 30.57 10.85 17.12
CA ARG A 285 31.80 10.36 16.48
C ARG A 285 31.55 10.03 15.01
N ARG A 286 30.45 9.32 14.69
CA ARG A 286 30.11 8.96 13.31
C ARG A 286 29.79 10.16 12.42
N VAL A 287 29.09 11.16 12.95
CA VAL A 287 28.85 12.42 12.22
C VAL A 287 30.18 13.11 11.93
N ARG A 288 31.08 13.22 12.91
CA ARG A 288 32.42 13.79 12.72
C ARG A 288 33.27 13.01 11.71
N GLU A 289 33.25 11.69 11.77
CA GLU A 289 33.91 10.82 10.79
C GLU A 289 33.39 11.10 9.38
N ARG A 290 32.06 11.14 9.18
CA ARG A 290 31.47 11.43 7.86
C ARG A 290 31.71 12.84 7.35
N VAL A 291 31.72 13.84 8.23
CA VAL A 291 32.03 15.23 7.88
C VAL A 291 33.52 15.38 7.54
N ALA A 292 34.40 14.70 8.27
CA ALA A 292 35.83 14.63 7.95
C ALA A 292 36.08 13.88 6.63
N GLN A 293 35.26 12.85 6.35
CA GLN A 293 35.22 12.09 5.09
C GLN A 293 34.48 12.82 3.96
N GLY A 294 34.14 14.10 4.12
CA GLY A 294 33.30 14.90 3.21
C GLY A 294 33.81 15.06 1.76
N GLN A 295 34.72 14.21 1.26
CA GLN A 295 35.09 14.10 -0.16
C GLN A 295 35.88 12.81 -0.56
N HIS A 296 35.90 11.71 0.21
CA HIS A 296 36.62 10.48 -0.22
C HIS A 296 35.93 9.17 0.20
N GLU A 297 35.57 8.35 -0.80
CA GLU A 297 36.02 6.97 -1.11
C GLU A 297 36.22 5.90 0.00
N ASP A 298 36.02 6.16 1.29
CA ASP A 298 36.38 5.22 2.37
C ASP A 298 35.52 3.93 2.43
N THR A 299 34.30 3.94 1.91
CA THR A 299 33.49 2.71 1.83
C THR A 299 33.97 1.78 0.71
N GLN A 300 34.60 2.36 -0.31
CA GLN A 300 35.10 1.64 -1.47
C GLN A 300 36.37 0.88 -1.09
N ASP A 301 37.30 1.52 -0.35
CA ASP A 301 38.52 0.89 0.13
C ASP A 301 38.26 -0.30 1.07
N SER A 302 37.31 -0.16 2.01
CA SER A 302 36.95 -1.27 2.91
C SER A 302 36.28 -2.44 2.17
N PHE A 303 35.45 -2.16 1.17
CA PHE A 303 34.82 -3.19 0.35
C PHE A 303 35.84 -3.85 -0.59
N ASP A 304 36.80 -3.10 -1.12
CA ASP A 304 37.87 -3.59 -1.98
C ASP A 304 38.87 -4.46 -1.19
N ASP A 305 39.17 -4.11 0.06
CA ASP A 305 39.91 -4.97 0.99
C ASP A 305 39.17 -6.30 1.22
N LEU A 306 37.85 -6.24 1.48
CA LEU A 306 37.02 -7.43 1.68
C LEU A 306 36.96 -8.30 0.41
N LEU A 307 36.80 -7.69 -0.76
CA LEU A 307 36.86 -8.37 -2.06
C LEU A 307 38.21 -9.07 -2.25
N ARG A 308 39.32 -8.39 -1.96
CA ARG A 308 40.68 -8.98 -2.04
C ARG A 308 40.83 -10.17 -1.09
N HIS A 309 40.35 -10.05 0.14
CA HIS A 309 40.40 -11.13 1.12
C HIS A 309 39.57 -12.34 0.68
N LEU A 310 38.33 -12.14 0.23
CA LEU A 310 37.48 -13.23 -0.24
C LEU A 310 37.98 -13.86 -1.54
N ALA A 311 38.61 -13.08 -2.43
CA ALA A 311 39.29 -13.60 -3.61
C ALA A 311 40.45 -14.53 -3.22
N ASP A 312 41.20 -14.22 -2.15
CA ASP A 312 42.23 -15.12 -1.64
C ASP A 312 41.64 -16.42 -1.08
N LEU A 313 40.59 -16.33 -0.26
CA LEU A 313 39.90 -17.50 0.28
C LEU A 313 39.30 -18.38 -0.82
N HIS A 314 38.74 -17.78 -1.88
CA HIS A 314 38.21 -18.50 -3.03
C HIS A 314 39.31 -19.21 -3.82
N ARG A 315 40.47 -18.56 -4.06
CA ARG A 315 41.64 -19.19 -4.69
C ARG A 315 42.17 -20.38 -3.90
N ARG A 316 42.03 -20.35 -2.58
CA ARG A 316 42.43 -21.43 -1.67
C ARG A 316 41.34 -22.48 -1.45
N SER A 317 40.19 -22.35 -2.12
CA SER A 317 39.01 -23.22 -1.96
C SER A 317 38.48 -23.30 -0.52
N ILE A 318 38.69 -22.24 0.27
CA ILE A 318 38.18 -22.11 1.64
C ILE A 318 36.82 -21.42 1.67
N LEU A 319 36.56 -20.52 0.71
CA LEU A 319 35.25 -19.89 0.56
C LEU A 319 34.26 -20.91 -0.03
N ASP A 320 33.40 -21.46 0.82
CA ASP A 320 32.38 -22.43 0.46
C ASP A 320 30.95 -21.89 0.61
N GLU A 321 29.97 -22.66 0.15
CA GLU A 321 28.55 -22.27 0.20
C GLU A 321 28.05 -22.10 1.65
N THR A 322 28.55 -22.90 2.59
CA THR A 322 28.17 -22.83 4.01
C THR A 322 28.56 -21.49 4.63
N MET A 323 29.75 -20.97 4.33
CA MET A 323 30.20 -19.68 4.82
C MET A 323 29.32 -18.53 4.29
N ILE A 324 28.87 -18.63 3.04
CA ILE A 324 27.95 -17.65 2.43
C ILE A 324 26.55 -17.78 3.07
N ASP A 325 26.08 -19.01 3.31
CA ASP A 325 24.79 -19.29 3.97
C ASP A 325 24.74 -18.66 5.38
N GLU A 326 25.79 -18.87 6.17
CA GLU A 326 25.94 -18.26 7.50
C GLU A 326 26.06 -16.75 7.43
N ALA A 327 26.72 -16.20 6.41
CA ALA A 327 26.79 -14.76 6.21
C ALA A 327 25.42 -14.14 5.86
N ILE A 328 24.59 -14.84 5.09
CA ILE A 328 23.22 -14.43 4.81
C ILE A 328 22.40 -14.45 6.10
N ASP A 329 22.42 -15.57 6.85
CA ASP A 329 21.64 -15.73 8.08
C ASP A 329 22.09 -14.72 9.17
N ALA A 330 23.37 -14.33 9.17
CA ALA A 330 23.91 -13.30 10.06
C ALA A 330 23.72 -11.85 9.54
N GLY A 331 23.04 -11.65 8.40
CA GLY A 331 22.80 -10.31 7.83
C GLY A 331 24.05 -9.59 7.32
N ARG A 332 25.17 -10.29 7.09
CA ARG A 332 26.45 -9.72 6.63
C ARG A 332 26.41 -9.43 5.12
N ARG A 333 25.60 -8.44 4.72
CA ARG A 333 25.29 -8.16 3.32
C ARG A 333 26.50 -7.89 2.44
N ASP A 334 27.44 -7.04 2.86
CA ASP A 334 28.64 -6.74 2.07
C ASP A 334 29.54 -7.96 1.86
N PHE A 335 29.63 -8.86 2.84
CA PHE A 335 30.31 -10.14 2.68
C PHE A 335 29.68 -10.97 1.57
N VAL A 336 28.35 -11.08 1.57
CA VAL A 336 27.64 -11.88 0.55
C VAL A 336 27.76 -11.25 -0.83
N ILE A 337 27.64 -9.92 -0.95
CA ILE A 337 27.85 -9.22 -2.23
C ILE A 337 29.28 -9.46 -2.73
N ALA A 338 30.29 -9.30 -1.86
CA ALA A 338 31.68 -9.54 -2.23
C ALA A 338 31.94 -10.99 -2.63
N ALA A 339 31.39 -11.97 -1.89
CA ALA A 339 31.45 -13.39 -2.25
C ALA A 339 30.80 -13.67 -3.62
N LEU A 340 29.62 -13.09 -3.90
CA LEU A 340 28.97 -13.20 -5.19
C LEU A 340 29.79 -12.58 -6.33
N CYS A 341 30.45 -11.43 -6.10
CA CYS A 341 31.35 -10.83 -7.08
C CYS A 341 32.52 -11.78 -7.42
N VAL A 342 33.17 -12.33 -6.38
CA VAL A 342 34.32 -13.24 -6.54
C VAL A 342 33.92 -14.52 -7.27
N CYS A 343 32.83 -15.17 -6.85
CA CYS A 343 32.40 -16.45 -7.42
C CYS A 343 31.83 -16.30 -8.84
N SER A 344 31.04 -15.25 -9.11
CA SER A 344 30.45 -15.01 -10.45
C SER A 344 31.40 -14.31 -11.42
N ARG A 345 32.49 -13.72 -10.91
CA ARG A 345 33.45 -12.86 -11.63
C ARG A 345 32.81 -11.61 -12.25
N LEU A 346 31.70 -11.14 -11.69
CA LEU A 346 31.05 -9.91 -12.08
C LEU A 346 31.55 -8.72 -11.24
N ALA A 347 31.51 -7.53 -11.85
CA ALA A 347 31.89 -6.30 -11.16
C ALA A 347 30.91 -5.96 -10.02
N PRO A 348 31.37 -5.33 -8.92
CA PRO A 348 30.50 -4.95 -7.80
C PRO A 348 29.28 -4.13 -8.21
N ALA A 349 29.44 -3.21 -9.17
CA ALA A 349 28.35 -2.40 -9.71
C ALA A 349 27.26 -3.29 -10.34
N ALA A 350 27.63 -4.24 -11.19
CA ALA A 350 26.69 -5.15 -11.84
C ALA A 350 25.97 -6.06 -10.82
N VAL A 351 26.69 -6.60 -9.83
CA VAL A 351 26.09 -7.42 -8.77
C VAL A 351 25.09 -6.61 -7.94
N ARG A 352 25.45 -5.39 -7.54
CA ARG A 352 24.56 -4.48 -6.81
C ARG A 352 23.34 -4.10 -7.66
N GLN A 353 23.51 -3.88 -8.97
CA GLN A 353 22.43 -3.58 -9.90
C GLN A 353 21.48 -4.77 -10.06
N VAL A 354 21.99 -6.00 -10.20
CA VAL A 354 21.16 -7.22 -10.27
C VAL A 354 20.36 -7.41 -8.98
N LEU A 355 20.98 -7.30 -7.81
CA LEU A 355 20.28 -7.42 -6.53
C LEU A 355 19.28 -6.27 -6.31
N GLY A 356 19.64 -5.06 -6.74
CA GLY A 356 18.80 -3.86 -6.67
C GLY A 356 17.64 -3.86 -7.67
N SER A 357 17.74 -4.64 -8.76
CA SER A 357 16.64 -4.80 -9.74
C SER A 357 15.41 -5.49 -9.13
N ARG A 358 15.59 -6.23 -8.03
CA ARG A 358 14.56 -7.01 -7.35
C ARG A 358 13.77 -7.94 -8.28
N MET A 359 14.41 -8.40 -9.36
CA MET A 359 13.84 -9.37 -10.28
C MET A 359 14.38 -10.77 -9.99
N ALA A 360 13.49 -11.75 -9.89
CA ALA A 360 13.88 -13.12 -9.56
C ALA A 360 14.80 -13.74 -10.60
N LYS A 361 14.52 -13.59 -11.89
CA LYS A 361 15.31 -14.24 -12.95
C LYS A 361 16.79 -13.79 -12.98
N PRO A 362 17.12 -12.48 -12.98
CA PRO A 362 18.51 -12.03 -12.90
C PRO A 362 19.22 -12.43 -11.61
N VAL A 363 18.53 -12.38 -10.46
CA VAL A 363 19.13 -12.79 -9.17
C VAL A 363 19.45 -14.28 -9.16
N VAL A 364 18.54 -15.12 -9.67
CA VAL A 364 18.77 -16.56 -9.83
C VAL A 364 19.93 -16.84 -10.78
N ALA A 365 20.00 -16.13 -11.91
CA ALA A 365 21.08 -16.25 -12.87
C ALA A 365 22.44 -15.86 -12.25
N LEU A 366 22.50 -14.81 -11.43
CA LEU A 366 23.71 -14.40 -10.71
C LEU A 366 24.21 -15.50 -9.76
N VAL A 367 23.31 -16.11 -8.98
CA VAL A 367 23.69 -17.17 -8.04
C VAL A 367 24.11 -18.45 -8.78
N TRP A 368 23.47 -18.76 -9.92
CA TRP A 368 23.90 -19.83 -10.82
C TRP A 368 25.31 -19.59 -11.39
N GLN A 369 25.57 -18.38 -11.88
CA GLN A 369 26.88 -17.99 -12.41
C GLN A 369 27.98 -18.05 -11.33
N ALA A 370 27.62 -17.80 -10.07
CA ALA A 370 28.51 -17.97 -8.93
C ALA A 370 28.77 -19.45 -8.56
N GLY A 371 28.14 -20.41 -9.24
CA GLY A 371 28.30 -21.85 -8.97
C GLY A 371 27.67 -22.31 -7.66
N LEU A 372 26.73 -21.54 -7.10
CA LEU A 372 26.08 -21.82 -5.83
C LEU A 372 24.78 -22.60 -6.04
N SER A 373 24.21 -23.19 -4.99
CA SER A 373 22.96 -23.95 -5.12
C SER A 373 21.72 -23.07 -5.25
N MET A 374 20.66 -23.67 -5.80
CA MET A 374 19.35 -23.02 -5.88
C MET A 374 18.69 -22.84 -4.49
N ARG A 375 19.12 -23.61 -3.48
CA ARG A 375 18.71 -23.41 -2.08
C ARG A 375 19.19 -22.05 -1.57
N LEU A 376 20.45 -21.73 -1.82
CA LEU A 376 21.02 -20.43 -1.49
C LEU A 376 20.37 -19.32 -2.34
N ALA A 377 20.07 -19.58 -3.61
CA ALA A 377 19.41 -18.61 -4.47
C ALA A 377 18.05 -18.15 -3.93
N VAL A 378 17.26 -19.02 -3.30
CA VAL A 378 16.01 -18.64 -2.62
C VAL A 378 16.29 -17.68 -1.46
N LYS A 379 17.32 -17.93 -0.65
CA LYS A 379 17.71 -17.02 0.43
C LYS A 379 18.19 -15.67 -0.10
N VAL A 380 19.02 -15.65 -1.16
CA VAL A 380 19.49 -14.41 -1.80
C VAL A 380 18.32 -13.60 -2.37
N GLN A 381 17.37 -14.23 -3.06
CA GLN A 381 16.16 -13.56 -3.56
C GLN A 381 15.39 -12.86 -2.43
N ARG A 382 15.16 -13.58 -1.32
CA ARG A 382 14.33 -13.08 -0.21
C ARG A 382 15.05 -12.05 0.66
N GLN A 383 16.29 -12.33 1.07
CA GLN A 383 16.99 -11.56 2.11
C GLN A 383 17.91 -10.48 1.53
N LEU A 384 18.43 -10.68 0.31
CA LEU A 384 19.32 -9.72 -0.33
C LEU A 384 18.57 -8.86 -1.36
N ALA A 385 17.90 -9.50 -2.32
CA ALA A 385 17.16 -8.77 -3.36
C ALA A 385 15.78 -8.27 -2.90
N LEU A 386 15.32 -8.70 -1.71
CA LEU A 386 14.04 -8.33 -1.12
C LEU A 386 12.86 -8.60 -2.06
N ILE A 387 12.89 -9.75 -2.73
CA ILE A 387 11.86 -10.15 -3.69
C ILE A 387 10.65 -10.71 -2.93
N PRO A 388 9.43 -10.23 -3.20
CA PRO A 388 8.22 -10.68 -2.52
C PRO A 388 7.99 -12.18 -2.75
N GLN A 389 7.44 -12.87 -1.75
CA GLN A 389 7.23 -14.33 -1.77
C GLN A 389 6.50 -14.82 -3.04
N SER A 390 5.56 -14.05 -3.57
CA SER A 390 4.81 -14.37 -4.79
C SER A 390 5.64 -14.35 -6.08
N ALA A 391 6.79 -13.70 -6.08
CA ALA A 391 7.68 -13.55 -7.23
C ALA A 391 8.97 -14.38 -7.12
N ILE A 392 9.22 -15.04 -5.98
CA ILE A 392 10.40 -15.89 -5.78
C ILE A 392 10.35 -17.09 -6.73
N LEU A 393 11.47 -17.36 -7.40
CA LEU A 393 11.66 -18.58 -8.17
C LEU A 393 12.21 -19.69 -7.28
N HIS A 394 11.55 -20.84 -7.33
CA HIS A 394 11.93 -22.04 -6.59
C HIS A 394 12.62 -23.08 -7.48
N ALA A 395 13.35 -24.01 -6.86
CA ALA A 395 14.04 -25.08 -7.57
C ALA A 395 13.07 -26.02 -8.31
N ARG A 396 13.48 -26.47 -9.50
CA ARG A 396 12.80 -27.53 -10.26
C ARG A 396 13.28 -28.89 -9.73
N GLY A 397 12.35 -29.77 -9.35
CA GLY A 397 12.70 -31.10 -8.82
C GLY A 397 13.49 -31.07 -7.51
N GLY A 398 13.38 -29.99 -6.73
CA GLY A 398 14.00 -29.84 -5.40
C GLY A 398 15.41 -29.27 -5.38
N THR A 399 16.20 -29.44 -6.44
CA THR A 399 17.61 -28.97 -6.47
C THR A 399 18.01 -28.20 -7.72
N ALA A 400 17.38 -28.46 -8.88
CA ALA A 400 17.79 -27.86 -10.14
C ALA A 400 17.29 -26.42 -10.29
N TYR A 401 18.04 -25.63 -11.06
CA TYR A 401 17.62 -24.29 -11.45
C TYR A 401 16.36 -24.37 -12.35
N PRO A 402 15.38 -23.45 -12.17
CA PRO A 402 14.14 -23.47 -12.94
C PRO A 402 14.28 -22.89 -14.36
N LEU A 403 15.37 -22.17 -14.63
CA LEU A 403 15.70 -21.54 -15.91
C LEU A 403 16.76 -22.35 -16.66
N SER A 404 16.77 -22.27 -17.99
CA SER A 404 17.83 -22.84 -18.81
C SER A 404 19.12 -22.02 -18.72
N PRO A 405 20.31 -22.62 -18.97
CA PRO A 405 21.58 -21.89 -19.03
C PRO A 405 21.54 -20.67 -19.95
N ASP A 406 20.97 -20.82 -21.16
CA ASP A 406 20.88 -19.74 -22.14
C ASP A 406 20.03 -18.56 -21.64
N GLU A 407 18.90 -18.84 -21.00
CA GLU A 407 18.07 -17.81 -20.36
C GLU A 407 18.80 -17.11 -19.21
N MET A 408 19.56 -17.85 -18.40
CA MET A 408 20.33 -17.28 -17.30
C MET A 408 21.45 -16.37 -17.80
N THR A 409 22.19 -16.79 -18.84
CA THR A 409 23.21 -15.95 -19.47
C THR A 409 22.59 -14.67 -20.05
N TRP A 410 21.48 -14.78 -20.77
CA TRP A 410 20.77 -13.61 -21.35
C TRP A 410 20.37 -12.58 -20.27
N HIS A 411 19.88 -13.06 -19.13
CA HIS A 411 19.52 -12.17 -18.02
C HIS A 411 20.72 -11.44 -17.42
N LEU A 412 21.91 -12.02 -17.43
CA LEU A 412 23.13 -11.38 -16.91
C LEU A 412 23.77 -10.43 -17.91
N GLU A 413 23.71 -10.74 -19.20
CA GLU A 413 24.24 -9.88 -20.26
C GLU A 413 23.65 -8.47 -20.19
N PHE A 414 22.34 -8.35 -19.94
CA PHE A 414 21.68 -7.06 -19.76
C PHE A 414 22.35 -6.15 -18.71
N PHE A 415 22.86 -6.73 -17.62
CA PHE A 415 23.52 -5.99 -16.52
C PHE A 415 25.05 -5.91 -16.68
N ALA A 416 25.64 -6.77 -17.49
CA ALA A 416 27.07 -6.76 -17.79
C ALA A 416 27.45 -5.75 -18.90
N LEU A 417 26.46 -5.18 -19.60
CA LEU A 417 26.63 -4.28 -20.76
C LEU A 417 26.74 -2.79 -20.41
N GLU A 418 26.57 -2.36 -19.16
CA GLU A 418 26.84 -0.97 -18.79
C GLU A 418 28.36 -0.72 -18.72
N PRO A 419 28.88 0.36 -19.34
CA PRO A 419 30.30 0.46 -19.67
C PRO A 419 31.15 0.65 -18.43
N ARG A 420 32.31 -0.02 -18.41
CA ARG A 420 33.47 0.42 -17.62
C ARG A 420 33.66 1.91 -17.87
N GLY A 421 33.47 2.73 -16.84
CA GLY A 421 33.82 4.14 -16.90
C GLY A 421 35.24 4.29 -17.46
N PRO A 422 35.50 5.32 -18.30
CA PRO A 422 36.76 5.41 -18.99
C PRO A 422 37.87 5.56 -17.96
N GLY A 423 38.78 4.58 -17.93
CA GLY A 423 39.98 4.67 -17.12
C GLY A 423 40.80 5.89 -17.53
N ARG A 424 40.97 6.82 -16.59
CA ARG A 424 42.16 7.65 -16.40
C ARG A 424 42.35 7.94 -14.93
#